data_AF-A0A385SLZ9-F1
#
_entry.id   AF-A0A385SLZ9-F1
#
_cell.length_a   1.000
_cell.length_b   1.000
_cell.length_c   1.000
_cell.angle_alpha   90.00
_cell.angle_beta   90.00
_cell.angle_gamma   90.00
#
_symmetry.space_group_name_H-M   'P 1'
#
loop_
_entity.id
_entity.type
_entity.pdbx_description
1 polymer ?
#
loop_
_entity_poly.entity_id
_entity_poly.type
_entity_poly.pdbx_seq_one_letter_code
_entity_poly.pdbx_strand_id
1 'polypeptide(L)'
;MSVVLLMDSYDKLGAIQEKMKGKTLVILLSICLVAGLIWVGISIDYWRVLHFIIWRPQVTIRKVHFPGADKNLYLKAYHDGLNRTVKVISESGSRFTGPDSEEDFMLSTQQDFFYETNGDTLKVYLPEIFTTPGNPPEGIVVQQYLLENPDYMNLYDKRRKGDLHLDIF
;
A
#
# COMPACT_ATOMS: atom_id res chain seq x y z
N MET A 1 -60.59 -29.39 -50.50
CA MET A 1 -60.59 -29.60 -49.03
C MET A 1 -59.19 -29.86 -48.48
N SER A 2 -58.34 -30.65 -49.15
CA SER A 2 -56.99 -30.99 -48.69
C SER A 2 -55.98 -29.82 -48.64
N VAL A 3 -56.09 -28.84 -49.54
CA VAL A 3 -55.16 -27.67 -49.60
C VAL A 3 -55.37 -26.70 -48.43
N VAL A 4 -56.63 -26.52 -47.99
CA VAL A 4 -56.97 -25.63 -46.88
C VAL A 4 -56.46 -26.18 -45.55
N LEU A 5 -56.52 -27.50 -45.35
CA LEU A 5 -55.99 -28.16 -44.16
C LEU A 5 -54.44 -28.11 -44.10
N LEU A 6 -53.78 -28.11 -45.27
CA LEU A 6 -52.33 -27.94 -45.36
C LEU A 6 -51.91 -26.50 -45.00
N MET A 7 -52.60 -25.48 -45.49
CA MET A 7 -52.30 -24.09 -45.16
C MET A 7 -52.49 -23.80 -43.65
N ASP A 8 -53.60 -24.25 -43.05
CA ASP A 8 -53.85 -24.09 -41.60
C ASP A 8 -52.79 -24.81 -40.73
N SER A 9 -52.26 -25.93 -41.21
CA SER A 9 -51.18 -26.65 -40.52
C SER A 9 -49.84 -25.92 -40.60
N TYR A 10 -49.53 -25.28 -41.73
CA TYR A 10 -48.31 -24.47 -41.91
C TYR A 10 -48.33 -23.21 -41.06
N ASP A 11 -49.46 -22.49 -40.99
CA ASP A 11 -49.60 -21.29 -40.17
C ASP A 11 -49.46 -21.60 -38.67
N LYS A 12 -50.02 -22.74 -38.21
CA LYS A 12 -49.86 -23.22 -36.83
C LYS A 12 -48.41 -23.58 -36.52
N LEU A 13 -47.68 -24.20 -37.45
CA LEU A 13 -46.26 -24.51 -37.29
C LEU A 13 -45.40 -23.25 -37.21
N GLY A 14 -45.68 -22.24 -38.05
CA GLY A 14 -45.01 -20.93 -37.99
C GLY A 14 -45.21 -20.22 -36.66
N ALA A 15 -46.45 -20.18 -36.16
CA ALA A 15 -46.78 -19.56 -34.88
C ALA A 15 -46.13 -20.28 -33.67
N ILE A 16 -46.03 -21.62 -33.71
CA ILE A 16 -45.33 -22.40 -32.69
C ILE A 16 -43.82 -22.11 -32.73
N GLN A 17 -43.22 -22.02 -33.92
CA GLN A 17 -41.79 -21.74 -34.08
C GLN A 17 -41.43 -20.32 -33.61
N GLU A 18 -42.27 -19.32 -33.87
CA GLU A 18 -42.08 -17.94 -33.42
C GLU A 18 -42.23 -17.81 -31.89
N LYS A 19 -43.21 -18.52 -31.31
CA LYS A 19 -43.40 -18.61 -29.85
C LYS A 19 -42.23 -19.31 -29.14
N MET A 20 -41.64 -20.33 -29.76
CA MET A 20 -40.44 -21.00 -29.23
C MET A 20 -39.21 -20.07 -29.28
N LYS A 21 -39.00 -19.33 -30.37
CA LYS A 21 -37.93 -18.32 -30.48
C LYS A 21 -38.04 -17.23 -29.40
N GLY A 22 -39.25 -16.74 -29.14
CA GLY A 22 -39.48 -15.77 -28.06
C GLY A 22 -39.12 -16.30 -26.68
N LYS A 23 -39.47 -17.55 -26.37
CA LYS A 23 -39.09 -18.20 -25.10
C LYS A 23 -37.58 -18.41 -24.99
N THR A 24 -36.93 -18.84 -26.06
CA THR A 24 -35.46 -19.01 -26.10
C THR A 24 -34.75 -17.68 -25.88
N LEU A 25 -35.22 -16.59 -26.50
CA LEU A 25 -34.68 -15.24 -26.29
C LEU A 25 -34.81 -14.80 -24.83
N VAL A 26 -35.97 -15.01 -24.20
CA VAL A 26 -36.20 -14.67 -22.79
C VAL A 26 -35.27 -15.45 -21.87
N ILE A 27 -35.09 -16.75 -22.11
CA ILE A 27 -34.16 -17.59 -21.33
C ILE A 27 -32.73 -17.09 -21.47
N LEU A 28 -32.29 -16.76 -22.70
CA LEU A 28 -30.95 -16.24 -22.95
C LEU A 28 -30.72 -14.91 -22.24
N LEU A 29 -31.70 -14.00 -22.30
CA LEU A 29 -31.64 -12.72 -21.59
C LEU A 29 -31.58 -12.92 -20.07
N SER A 30 -32.33 -13.86 -19.51
CA SER A 30 -32.26 -14.20 -18.09
C SER A 30 -30.88 -14.73 -17.68
N ILE A 31 -30.28 -15.61 -18.50
CA ILE A 31 -28.93 -16.13 -18.25
C ILE A 31 -27.90 -15.00 -18.29
N CYS A 32 -27.96 -14.12 -19.29
CA CYS A 32 -27.06 -12.97 -19.38
C CYS A 32 -27.22 -12.01 -18.20
N LEU A 33 -28.45 -11.78 -17.74
CA LEU A 33 -28.72 -10.94 -16.57
C LEU A 33 -28.08 -11.55 -15.30
N VAL A 34 -28.28 -12.85 -15.06
CA VAL A 34 -27.71 -13.55 -13.91
C VAL A 34 -26.19 -13.54 -13.96
N ALA A 35 -25.60 -13.84 -15.12
CA ALA A 35 -24.16 -13.80 -15.32
C ALA A 35 -23.59 -12.38 -15.08
N GLY A 36 -24.29 -11.34 -15.57
CA GLY A 36 -23.93 -9.95 -15.34
C GLY A 36 -23.95 -9.57 -13.85
N LEU A 37 -24.99 -9.99 -13.11
CA LEU A 37 -25.08 -9.73 -11.67
C LEU A 37 -23.96 -10.43 -10.88
N ILE A 38 -23.63 -11.68 -11.24
CA ILE A 38 -22.52 -12.42 -10.63
C ILE A 38 -21.19 -11.70 -10.91
N TRP A 39 -20.96 -11.25 -12.15
CA TRP A 39 -19.74 -10.52 -12.52
C TRP A 39 -19.58 -9.21 -11.75
N VAL A 40 -20.67 -8.43 -11.61
CA VAL A 40 -20.67 -7.20 -10.82
C VAL A 40 -20.36 -7.49 -9.35
N GLY A 41 -20.96 -8.54 -8.77
CA GLY A 41 -20.68 -8.97 -7.40
C GLY A 41 -19.20 -9.29 -7.17
N ILE A 42 -18.62 -10.14 -8.03
CA ILE A 42 -17.19 -10.49 -7.97
C ILE A 42 -16.30 -9.25 -8.13
N SER A 43 -16.65 -8.35 -9.04
CA SER A 43 -15.88 -7.13 -9.30
C SER A 43 -15.85 -6.20 -8.08
N ILE A 44 -16.97 -6.05 -7.38
CA ILE A 44 -17.08 -5.24 -6.16
C ILE A 44 -16.22 -5.85 -5.05
N ASP A 45 -16.32 -7.16 -4.83
CA ASP A 45 -15.54 -7.83 -3.79
C ASP A 45 -14.04 -7.77 -4.09
N TYR A 46 -13.65 -7.96 -5.35
CA TYR A 46 -12.27 -7.80 -5.79
C TYR A 46 -11.77 -6.37 -5.54
N TRP A 47 -12.56 -5.35 -5.89
CA TRP A 47 -12.20 -3.95 -5.64
C TRP A 47 -12.06 -3.64 -4.15
N ARG A 48 -12.94 -4.19 -3.30
CA ARG A 48 -12.85 -4.03 -1.84
C ARG A 48 -11.61 -4.69 -1.27
N VAL A 49 -11.27 -5.90 -1.71
CA VAL A 49 -10.06 -6.60 -1.27
C VAL A 49 -8.81 -5.85 -1.73
N LEU A 50 -8.77 -5.40 -2.99
CA LEU A 50 -7.68 -4.60 -3.52
C LEU A 50 -7.51 -3.29 -2.75
N HIS A 51 -8.61 -2.58 -2.48
CA HIS A 51 -8.60 -1.37 -1.68
C HIS A 51 -8.12 -1.66 -0.25
N PHE A 52 -8.57 -2.75 0.36
CA PHE A 52 -8.10 -3.12 1.68
C PHE A 52 -6.59 -3.43 1.70
N ILE A 53 -6.05 -4.12 0.70
CA ILE A 53 -4.62 -4.46 0.64
C ILE A 53 -3.76 -3.23 0.39
N ILE A 54 -4.15 -2.38 -0.56
CA ILE A 54 -3.37 -1.21 -0.97
C ILE A 54 -3.43 -0.09 0.07
N TRP A 55 -4.58 0.09 0.73
CA TRP A 55 -4.80 1.21 1.64
C TRP A 55 -4.67 0.82 3.10
N ARG A 56 -4.24 -0.41 3.41
CA ARG A 56 -3.96 -0.79 4.79
C ARG A 56 -2.71 -0.05 5.27
N PRO A 57 -2.76 0.58 6.45
CA PRO A 57 -1.57 1.18 7.02
C PRO A 57 -0.53 0.10 7.28
N GLN A 58 0.65 0.25 6.67
CA GLN A 58 1.79 -0.63 6.90
C GLN A 58 2.78 0.07 7.83
N VAL A 59 3.16 -0.63 8.90
CA VAL A 59 4.15 -0.11 9.86
C VAL A 59 5.40 -0.99 9.78
N THR A 60 6.50 -0.40 9.34
CA THR A 60 7.82 -1.03 9.36
C THR A 60 8.55 -0.53 10.59
N ILE A 61 9.06 -1.43 11.43
CA ILE A 61 9.83 -1.08 12.62
C ILE A 61 11.20 -1.75 12.51
N ARG A 62 12.26 -0.95 12.63
CA ARG A 62 13.63 -1.43 12.74
C ARG A 62 14.21 -1.01 14.08
N LYS A 63 14.68 -2.00 14.84
CA LYS A 63 15.34 -1.80 16.12
C LYS A 63 16.84 -1.55 15.91
N VAL A 64 17.35 -0.47 16.49
CA VAL A 64 18.75 -0.06 16.47
C VAL A 64 19.26 -0.08 17.91
N HIS A 65 20.24 -0.93 18.18
CA HIS A 65 20.79 -1.10 19.53
C HIS A 65 22.05 -0.25 19.71
N PHE A 66 22.11 0.50 20.82
CA PHE A 66 23.25 1.32 21.22
C PHE A 66 23.91 0.69 22.44
N PRO A 67 25.04 -0.01 22.26
CA PRO A 67 25.64 -0.81 23.33
C PRO A 67 26.29 0.04 24.44
N GLY A 68 26.72 1.27 24.16
CA GLY A 68 27.33 2.13 25.19
C GLY A 68 26.31 2.71 26.16
N ALA A 69 25.10 2.99 25.70
CA ALA A 69 23.98 3.44 26.52
C ALA A 69 23.06 2.32 27.05
N ASP A 70 23.28 1.06 26.63
CA ASP A 70 22.37 -0.08 26.82
C ASP A 70 20.90 0.23 26.49
N LYS A 71 20.71 0.96 25.39
CA LYS A 71 19.40 1.45 24.93
C LYS A 71 19.11 1.03 23.51
N ASN A 72 17.84 1.12 23.14
CA ASN A 72 17.38 0.82 21.80
C ASN A 72 16.57 1.99 21.26
N LEU A 73 16.85 2.38 20.03
CA LEU A 73 15.95 3.22 19.25
C LEU A 73 15.22 2.36 18.22
N TYR A 74 14.04 2.82 17.85
CA TYR A 74 13.19 2.21 16.86
C TYR A 74 12.97 3.22 15.75
N LEU A 75 13.48 2.88 14.56
CA LEU A 75 13.12 3.57 13.32
C LEU A 75 11.78 2.98 12.87
N LYS A 76 10.77 3.82 12.74
CA LYS A 76 9.40 3.44 12.37
C LYS A 76 9.02 4.13 11.07
N ALA A 77 8.49 3.40 10.10
CA ALA A 77 7.91 3.98 8.89
C ALA A 77 6.43 3.59 8.83
N TYR A 78 5.57 4.60 8.85
CA TYR A 78 4.12 4.48 8.73
C TYR A 78 3.69 4.83 7.31
N HIS A 79 3.22 3.85 6.57
CA HIS A 79 2.67 4.04 5.23
C HIS A 79 1.15 4.08 5.32
N ASP A 80 0.54 5.21 5.01
CA ASP A 80 -0.90 5.44 4.94
C ASP A 80 -1.32 5.52 3.46
N GLY A 81 -1.78 4.39 2.93
CA GLY A 81 -2.10 4.25 1.51
C GLY A 81 -0.87 4.38 0.59
N LEU A 82 -1.09 4.90 -0.61
CA LEU A 82 -0.09 4.90 -1.69
C LEU A 82 0.98 6.00 -1.58
N ASN A 83 0.65 7.14 -0.94
CA ASN A 83 1.43 8.37 -1.11
C ASN A 83 1.94 8.99 0.19
N ARG A 84 1.54 8.48 1.35
CA ARG A 84 1.91 9.08 2.63
C ARG A 84 2.74 8.10 3.44
N THR A 85 4.05 8.24 3.35
CA THR A 85 4.97 7.59 4.28
C THR A 85 5.38 8.61 5.34
N VAL A 86 5.36 8.25 6.61
CA VAL A 86 5.88 9.07 7.70
C VAL A 86 6.93 8.24 8.43
N LYS A 87 8.18 8.70 8.43
CA LYS A 87 9.28 8.03 9.11
C LYS A 87 9.65 8.75 10.38
N VAL A 88 9.77 7.99 11.48
CA VAL A 88 9.94 8.46 12.84
C VAL A 88 11.02 7.66 13.56
N ILE A 89 11.72 8.31 14.49
CA ILE A 89 12.67 7.68 15.40
C ILE A 89 12.08 7.80 16.82
N SER A 90 11.98 6.67 17.52
CA SER A 90 11.28 6.54 18.80
C SER A 90 12.04 5.61 19.76
N GLU A 91 11.83 5.74 21.06
CA GLU A 91 12.31 4.79 22.08
C GLU A 91 11.38 3.60 22.26
N SER A 92 10.16 3.70 21.72
CA SER A 92 9.12 2.72 21.87
C SER A 92 9.09 1.76 20.69
N GLY A 93 9.05 0.46 20.95
CA GLY A 93 8.81 -0.56 19.93
C GLY A 93 7.35 -0.64 19.45
N SER A 94 6.48 0.24 19.94
CA SER A 94 5.06 0.28 19.60
C SER A 94 4.83 0.52 18.10
N ARG A 95 3.79 -0.13 17.56
CA ARG A 95 3.31 0.10 16.20
C ARG A 95 2.49 1.39 16.07
N PHE A 96 2.12 2.01 17.18
CA PHE A 96 1.46 3.31 17.16
C PHE A 96 2.53 4.38 16.90
N THR A 97 2.33 5.09 15.80
CA THR A 97 3.08 6.29 15.41
C THR A 97 2.07 7.41 15.22
N GLY A 98 2.27 8.52 15.90
CA GLY A 98 1.35 9.64 15.83
C GLY A 98 2.06 10.94 16.19
N PRO A 99 1.60 12.09 15.66
CA PRO A 99 2.17 13.40 16.00
C PRO A 99 2.07 13.74 17.49
N ASP A 100 1.16 13.08 18.23
CA ASP A 100 0.93 13.27 19.67
C ASP A 100 1.49 12.13 20.53
N SER A 101 2.32 11.24 19.96
CA SER A 101 3.01 10.22 20.74
C SER A 101 4.14 10.90 21.52
N GLU A 102 3.98 11.01 22.85
CA GLU A 102 5.03 11.52 23.75
C GLU A 102 6.35 10.72 23.64
N GLU A 103 6.32 9.55 22.99
CA GLU A 103 7.45 8.64 22.81
C GLU A 103 8.11 8.70 21.41
N ASP A 104 7.68 9.61 20.52
CA ASP A 104 8.16 9.75 19.14
C ASP A 104 8.97 11.06 19.00
N PHE A 105 10.29 10.99 18.77
CA PHE A 105 11.16 12.13 19.09
C PHE A 105 11.99 12.72 17.95
N MET A 106 12.33 11.99 16.88
CA MET A 106 13.52 12.44 16.11
C MET A 106 13.45 12.55 14.58
N LEU A 107 12.32 12.29 13.94
CA LEU A 107 12.14 12.69 12.54
C LEU A 107 10.67 12.56 12.15
N SER A 108 10.15 13.42 11.29
CA SER A 108 8.91 13.15 10.56
C SER A 108 9.16 13.55 9.12
N THR A 109 9.53 12.58 8.30
CA THR A 109 9.81 12.81 6.88
C THR A 109 9.03 11.82 6.02
N GLN A 110 8.69 12.26 4.82
CA GLN A 110 8.13 11.38 3.79
C GLN A 110 9.21 10.75 2.91
N GLN A 111 10.46 11.18 3.07
CA GLN A 111 11.58 10.73 2.28
C GLN A 111 12.36 9.65 3.02
N ASP A 112 12.97 8.76 2.26
CA ASP A 112 13.95 7.83 2.79
C ASP A 112 15.15 8.59 3.36
N PHE A 113 15.89 7.94 4.24
CA PHE A 113 17.15 8.48 4.74
C PHE A 113 18.17 7.39 4.98
N PHE A 114 19.44 7.75 4.82
CA PHE A 114 20.53 6.85 5.18
C PHE A 114 20.88 7.05 6.63
N TYR A 115 21.28 5.99 7.30
CA TYR A 115 21.79 6.11 8.66
C TYR A 115 22.92 5.12 8.93
N GLU A 116 23.75 5.48 9.90
CA GLU A 116 24.73 4.61 10.51
C GLU A 116 24.78 4.83 12.02
N THR A 117 25.20 3.80 12.73
CA THR A 117 25.48 3.86 14.16
C THR A 117 26.97 3.87 14.41
N ASN A 118 27.45 4.80 15.22
CA ASN A 118 28.83 4.84 15.68
C ASN A 118 28.86 5.04 17.19
N GLY A 119 29.10 3.96 17.93
CA GLY A 119 28.99 3.94 19.39
C GLY A 119 27.58 4.36 19.81
N ASP A 120 27.50 5.43 20.59
CA ASP A 120 26.24 6.00 21.08
C ASP A 120 25.64 7.06 20.16
N THR A 121 26.22 7.26 18.97
CA THR A 121 25.76 8.26 17.99
C THR A 121 25.02 7.59 16.84
N LEU A 122 23.79 8.04 16.58
CA LEU A 122 23.05 7.78 15.34
C LEU A 122 23.31 8.94 14.37
N LYS A 123 23.99 8.66 13.26
CA LYS A 123 24.12 9.63 12.18
C LYS A 123 23.03 9.39 11.16
N VAL A 124 22.31 10.44 10.80
CA VAL A 124 21.21 10.40 9.84
C VAL A 124 21.54 11.36 8.71
N TYR A 125 21.56 10.86 7.48
CA TYR A 125 21.86 11.65 6.28
C TYR A 125 20.57 11.95 5.54
N LEU A 126 20.27 13.24 5.39
CA LEU A 126 18.97 13.73 4.95
C LEU A 126 19.15 14.83 3.89
N PRO A 127 18.23 14.94 2.92
CA PRO A 127 18.23 16.02 1.94
C PRO A 127 17.66 17.34 2.50
N GLU A 128 17.00 17.30 3.67
CA GLU A 128 16.49 18.46 4.39
C GLU A 128 16.63 18.22 5.90
N ILE A 129 16.92 19.26 6.68
CA ILE A 129 16.96 19.16 8.15
C ILE A 129 15.54 19.23 8.66
N PHE A 130 15.13 18.21 9.42
CA PHE A 130 13.80 18.18 10.03
C PHE A 130 13.91 18.58 11.50
N THR A 131 13.16 19.59 11.90
CA THR A 131 12.97 19.96 13.30
C THR A 131 12.00 19.01 13.97
N THR A 132 12.29 18.64 15.22
CA THR A 132 11.51 17.67 15.99
C THR A 132 11.07 18.23 17.34
N PRO A 133 9.96 17.72 17.91
CA PRO A 133 9.41 18.20 19.17
C PRO A 133 10.10 17.63 20.43
N GLY A 134 11.06 16.69 20.31
CA GLY A 134 11.66 15.97 21.44
C GLY A 134 13.18 15.89 21.43
N ASN A 135 13.75 15.54 22.58
CA ASN A 135 15.18 15.25 22.75
C ASN A 135 15.44 13.74 22.63
N PRO A 136 16.63 13.31 22.19
CA PRO A 136 17.01 11.90 22.28
C PRO A 136 17.03 11.41 23.72
N PRO A 137 16.90 10.09 23.94
CA PRO A 137 17.18 9.47 25.23
C PRO A 137 18.56 9.85 25.73
N GLU A 138 18.68 10.05 27.04
CA GLU A 138 19.96 10.31 27.69
C GLU A 138 20.99 9.23 27.32
N GLY A 139 22.19 9.66 26.95
CA GLY A 139 23.28 8.78 26.52
C GLY A 139 23.29 8.46 25.03
N ILE A 140 22.25 8.78 24.25
CA ILE A 140 22.25 8.64 22.79
C ILE A 140 22.33 10.02 22.13
N VAL A 141 23.22 10.15 21.14
CA VAL A 141 23.38 11.37 20.35
C VAL A 141 22.81 11.13 18.96
N VAL A 142 21.94 12.00 18.46
CA VAL A 142 21.47 11.94 17.07
C VAL A 142 21.98 13.14 16.31
N GLN A 143 22.72 12.88 15.24
CA GLN A 143 23.33 13.88 14.38
C GLN A 143 22.68 13.82 13.00
N GLN A 144 22.04 14.92 12.62
CA GLN A 144 21.50 15.09 11.28
C GLN A 144 22.55 15.74 10.39
N TYR A 145 22.87 15.08 9.27
CA TYR A 145 23.75 15.58 8.24
C TYR A 145 22.92 15.92 7.00
N LEU A 146 22.84 17.22 6.72
CA LEU A 146 22.25 17.69 5.48
C LEU A 146 23.17 17.34 4.31
N LEU A 147 22.65 16.59 3.34
CA LEU A 147 23.31 16.32 2.08
C LEU A 147 22.59 17.07 0.97
N GLU A 148 23.35 17.73 0.11
CA GLU A 148 22.78 18.27 -1.12
C GLU A 148 22.26 17.13 -1.99
N ASN A 149 21.23 17.41 -2.79
CA ASN A 149 20.55 16.40 -3.62
C ASN A 149 21.52 15.54 -4.48
N PRO A 150 22.55 16.10 -5.14
CA PRO A 150 23.52 15.30 -5.90
C PRO A 150 24.30 14.29 -5.04
N ASP A 151 24.72 14.70 -3.83
CA ASP A 151 25.48 13.85 -2.92
C ASP A 151 24.60 12.75 -2.31
N TYR A 152 23.35 13.12 -1.99
CA TYR A 152 22.36 12.18 -1.52
C TYR A 152 22.02 11.12 -2.59
N MET A 153 21.86 11.52 -3.85
CA MET A 153 21.66 10.60 -4.98
C MET A 153 22.89 9.71 -5.23
N ASN A 154 24.10 10.22 -5.00
CA ASN A 154 25.32 9.43 -5.09
C ASN A 154 25.35 8.30 -4.06
N LEU A 155 24.85 8.53 -2.83
CA LEU A 155 24.71 7.46 -1.83
C LEU A 155 23.75 6.36 -2.29
N TYR A 156 22.62 6.74 -2.91
CA TYR A 156 21.69 5.78 -3.52
C TYR A 156 22.36 4.92 -4.60
N ASP A 157 23.10 5.55 -5.50
CA ASP A 157 23.78 4.84 -6.60
C ASP A 157 24.87 3.90 -6.08
N LYS A 158 25.69 4.35 -5.12
CA LYS A 158 26.74 3.52 -4.50
C LYS A 158 26.13 2.34 -3.76
N ARG A 159 25.03 2.53 -3.01
CA ARG A 159 24.33 1.43 -2.34
C ARG A 159 23.78 0.42 -3.33
N ARG A 160 23.17 0.87 -4.42
CA ARG A 160 22.65 0.00 -5.49
C ARG A 160 23.74 -0.84 -6.15
N LYS A 161 24.97 -0.30 -6.24
CA LYS A 161 26.15 -0.99 -6.79
C LYS A 161 26.84 -1.92 -5.78
N GLY A 162 26.47 -1.84 -4.49
CA GLY A 162 27.08 -2.63 -3.42
C GLY A 162 28.34 -2.00 -2.82
N ASP A 163 28.66 -0.75 -3.18
CA ASP A 163 29.88 -0.05 -2.79
C ASP A 163 29.73 0.75 -1.47
N LEU A 164 28.56 0.67 -0.82
CA LEU A 164 28.22 1.46 0.36
C LEU A 164 27.59 0.58 1.44
N HIS A 165 28.21 0.57 2.63
CA HIS A 165 27.72 -0.10 3.83
C HIS A 165 26.84 0.82 4.70
N LEU A 166 26.00 1.65 4.07
CA LEU A 166 24.99 2.44 4.78
C LEU A 166 23.62 1.78 4.66
N ASP A 167 22.91 1.73 5.77
CA ASP A 167 21.53 1.31 5.79
C ASP A 167 20.62 2.44 5.29
N ILE A 168 19.55 2.06 4.58
CA ILE A 168 18.45 2.96 4.27
C ILE A 168 17.27 2.60 5.15
N PHE A 169 16.56 3.63 5.60
CA PHE A 169 15.29 3.48 6.26
C PHE A 169 14.19 4.22 5.52
#